data_AF-A0A9W9YQF4-F1
#
_entry.id   AF-A0A9W9YQF4-F1
#
_cell.length_a   1.000
_cell.length_b   1.000
_cell.length_c   1.000
_cell.angle_alpha   90.00
_cell.angle_beta   90.00
_cell.angle_gamma   90.00
#
_symmetry.space_group_name_H-M   'P 1'
#
loop_
_entity.id
_entity.type
_entity.pdbx_description
1 polymer ?
#
loop_
_entity_poly.entity_id
_entity_poly.type
_entity_poly.pdbx_seq_one_letter_code
_entity_poly.pdbx_strand_id
1 'polypeptide(L)'
;QAIYECAARELPSIEEKETKTLILSTGVLESLQSACDASAVVARLQDNLQVNQAALADPEPETTRMVRCLATIAKNENRLDVVQHLRQITPAGTTGPLLPERLDVRKIPSPLIRDLTITLCGGEEWQLVAEKLGLRPNEIRYLDKRTMNPCIEALVHSRNQRFINVDTLYNVLVECGFPMLADLL
;
A
#
# COMPACT_ATOMS: atom_id res chain seq x y z
N GLN A 1 16.55 13.21 12.04
CA GLN A 1 16.91 13.98 10.83
C GLN A 1 17.54 12.99 9.85
N ALA A 2 17.00 12.92 8.63
CA ALA A 2 17.43 12.10 7.47
C ALA A 2 17.15 10.57 7.48
N ILE A 3 15.98 10.14 7.00
CA ILE A 3 15.78 8.79 6.38
C ILE A 3 15.00 8.85 5.03
N TYR A 4 14.50 10.00 4.56
CA TYR A 4 13.63 10.05 3.37
C TYR A 4 14.29 10.46 2.04
N GLU A 5 15.62 10.56 1.96
CA GLU A 5 16.31 10.84 0.69
C GLU A 5 16.97 9.58 0.13
N CYS A 6 16.20 8.80 -0.64
CA CYS A 6 16.66 8.06 -1.83
C CYS A 6 15.54 7.14 -2.35
N ALA A 7 14.41 7.73 -2.76
CA ALA A 7 13.56 7.08 -3.76
C ALA A 7 13.83 7.79 -5.09
N ALA A 8 14.49 7.06 -6.00
CA ALA A 8 14.67 7.50 -7.37
C ALA A 8 13.35 8.03 -7.93
N ARG A 9 13.36 9.22 -8.52
CA ARG A 9 12.24 9.73 -9.33
C ARG A 9 12.05 8.80 -10.54
N GLU A 10 11.34 7.70 -10.34
CA GLU A 10 10.75 6.96 -11.44
C GLU A 10 9.59 7.82 -11.97
N LEU A 11 9.78 8.37 -13.16
CA LEU A 11 8.75 9.15 -13.86
C LEU A 11 7.57 8.21 -14.15
N PRO A 12 6.34 8.56 -13.72
CA PRO A 12 5.17 7.78 -14.09
C PRO A 12 5.00 7.78 -15.61
N SER A 13 4.63 6.63 -16.19
CA SER A 13 4.31 6.55 -17.62
C SER A 13 3.13 7.46 -17.94
N ILE A 14 3.11 8.05 -19.14
CA ILE A 14 2.09 9.04 -19.56
C ILE A 14 0.67 8.47 -19.38
N GLU A 15 0.47 7.20 -19.70
CA GLU A 15 -0.80 6.47 -19.52
C GLU A 15 -1.25 6.36 -18.04
N GLU A 16 -0.32 6.27 -17.08
CA GLU A 16 -0.66 6.23 -15.66
C GLU A 16 -1.06 7.60 -15.12
N LYS A 17 -0.44 8.66 -15.65
CA LYS A 17 -0.83 10.02 -15.29
C LYS A 17 -2.23 10.30 -15.81
N GLU A 18 -2.51 9.93 -17.05
CA GLU A 18 -3.82 10.10 -17.68
C GLU A 18 -4.91 9.28 -16.98
N THR A 19 -4.66 8.01 -16.65
CA THR A 19 -5.64 7.17 -15.92
C THR A 19 -5.89 7.67 -14.50
N LYS A 20 -4.85 8.11 -13.76
CA LYS A 20 -5.04 8.71 -12.41
C LYS A 20 -5.82 10.03 -12.47
N THR A 21 -5.59 10.85 -13.51
CA THR A 21 -6.35 12.09 -13.76
C THR A 21 -7.78 11.87 -14.24
N LEU A 22 -8.09 10.72 -14.85
CA LEU A 22 -9.47 10.36 -15.22
C LEU A 22 -10.29 9.90 -14.01
N ILE A 23 -9.62 9.44 -12.94
CA ILE A 23 -10.25 8.90 -11.74
C ILE A 23 -10.57 10.01 -10.73
N LEU A 24 -9.77 11.06 -10.66
CA LEU A 24 -9.97 12.20 -9.76
C LEU A 24 -10.32 13.44 -10.59
N SER A 25 -11.26 14.26 -10.11
CA SER A 25 -11.58 15.51 -10.79
C SER A 25 -10.42 16.51 -10.74
N THR A 26 -10.34 17.39 -11.74
CA THR A 26 -9.34 18.45 -11.84
C THR A 26 -9.28 19.33 -10.58
N GLY A 27 -10.42 19.59 -9.94
CA GLY A 27 -10.49 20.39 -8.71
C GLY A 27 -9.78 19.75 -7.51
N VAL A 28 -9.82 18.42 -7.36
CA VAL A 28 -9.09 17.72 -6.28
C VAL A 28 -7.58 17.78 -6.54
N LEU A 29 -7.16 17.65 -7.80
CA LEU A 29 -5.75 17.72 -8.20
C LEU A 29 -5.15 19.12 -7.96
N GLU A 30 -5.88 20.18 -8.33
CA GLU A 30 -5.47 21.56 -8.06
C GLU A 30 -5.32 21.84 -6.56
N SER A 31 -6.12 21.18 -5.73
CA SER A 31 -6.06 21.31 -4.26
C SER A 31 -4.82 20.68 -3.66
N LEU A 32 -4.34 19.58 -4.26
CA LEU A 32 -3.10 18.93 -3.85
C LEU A 32 -1.87 19.79 -4.21
N GLN A 33 -1.93 20.47 -5.34
CA GLN A 33 -0.87 21.35 -5.84
C GLN A 33 -0.86 22.73 -5.16
N SER A 34 -1.94 23.08 -4.46
CA SER A 34 -2.02 24.30 -3.67
C SER A 34 -1.51 24.09 -2.23
N ALA A 35 -1.26 25.18 -1.52
CA ALA A 35 -0.89 25.16 -0.10
C ALA A 35 -2.09 24.93 0.85
N CYS A 36 -3.22 24.40 0.35
CA CYS A 36 -4.39 24.09 1.17
C CYS A 36 -4.09 23.00 2.21
N ASP A 37 -4.77 23.06 3.35
CA ASP A 37 -4.66 22.05 4.39
C ASP A 37 -5.20 20.67 3.95
N ALA A 38 -4.77 19.62 4.65
CA ALA A 38 -5.17 18.24 4.32
C ALA A 38 -6.69 18.02 4.45
N SER A 39 -7.34 18.67 5.41
CA SER A 39 -8.78 18.61 5.61
C SER A 39 -9.57 19.17 4.42
N ALA A 40 -9.11 20.27 3.81
CA ALA A 40 -9.75 20.90 2.67
C ALA A 40 -9.60 20.06 1.40
N VAL A 41 -8.47 19.37 1.23
CA VAL A 41 -8.29 18.41 0.12
C VAL A 41 -9.28 17.26 0.27
N VAL A 42 -9.44 16.72 1.48
CA VAL A 42 -10.39 15.64 1.75
C VAL A 42 -11.84 16.10 1.60
N ALA A 43 -12.20 17.30 2.07
CA ALA A 43 -13.53 17.85 1.88
C ALA A 43 -13.89 17.98 0.39
N ARG A 44 -12.94 18.42 -0.44
CA ARG A 44 -13.13 18.47 -1.89
C ARG A 44 -13.25 17.08 -2.51
N LEU A 45 -12.55 16.07 -1.99
CA LEU A 45 -12.75 14.68 -2.43
C LEU A 45 -14.18 14.22 -2.10
N GLN A 46 -14.66 14.49 -0.88
CA GLN A 46 -16.01 14.15 -0.43
C GLN A 46 -17.08 14.80 -1.32
N ASP A 47 -16.92 16.10 -1.62
CA ASP A 47 -17.84 16.83 -2.51
C ASP A 47 -17.88 16.22 -3.92
N ASN A 48 -16.73 15.79 -4.45
CA ASN A 48 -16.65 15.16 -5.77
C ASN A 48 -17.30 13.77 -5.80
N LEU A 49 -17.14 13.02 -4.74
CA LEU A 49 -17.72 11.69 -4.58
C LEU A 49 -19.19 11.71 -4.13
N GLN A 50 -19.69 12.87 -3.70
CA GLN A 50 -20.99 13.01 -3.02
C GLN A 50 -21.13 12.07 -1.80
N VAL A 51 -20.02 11.74 -1.15
CA VAL A 51 -19.95 10.85 0.01
C VAL A 51 -19.70 11.63 1.29
N ASN A 52 -20.35 11.22 2.37
CA ASN A 52 -20.14 11.79 3.69
C ASN A 52 -18.99 11.07 4.42
N GLN A 53 -18.66 11.55 5.62
CA GLN A 53 -17.58 10.97 6.42
C GLN A 53 -17.85 9.52 6.87
N ALA A 54 -19.12 9.11 6.99
CA ALA A 54 -19.46 7.73 7.34
C ALA A 54 -19.12 6.75 6.19
N ALA A 55 -19.32 7.16 4.94
CA ALA A 55 -18.95 6.38 3.76
C ALA A 55 -17.43 6.26 3.55
N LEU A 56 -16.61 7.11 4.20
CA LEU A 56 -15.16 6.93 4.23
C LEU A 56 -14.72 5.92 5.29
N ALA A 57 -15.49 5.77 6.38
CA ALA A 57 -15.21 4.80 7.43
C ALA A 57 -15.51 3.36 6.99
N ASP A 58 -16.45 3.18 6.04
CA ASP A 58 -16.74 1.89 5.38
C ASP A 58 -16.91 2.11 3.86
N PRO A 59 -15.80 2.23 3.11
CA PRO A 59 -15.83 2.64 1.72
C PRO A 59 -16.20 1.49 0.78
N GLU A 60 -17.15 1.75 -0.12
CA GLU A 60 -17.41 0.89 -1.27
C GLU A 60 -16.14 0.74 -2.16
N PRO A 61 -16.04 -0.30 -3.01
CA PRO A 61 -14.86 -0.54 -3.84
C PRO A 61 -14.46 0.65 -4.72
N GLU A 62 -15.43 1.42 -5.21
CA GLU A 62 -15.16 2.63 -6.00
C GLU A 62 -14.56 3.76 -5.16
N THR A 63 -15.12 4.02 -3.98
CA THR A 63 -14.58 4.98 -3.00
C THR A 63 -13.17 4.58 -2.57
N THR A 64 -12.93 3.30 -2.29
CA THR A 64 -11.61 2.76 -1.97
C THR A 64 -10.60 3.05 -3.09
N ARG A 65 -10.99 2.82 -4.34
CA ARG A 65 -10.15 3.09 -5.52
C ARG A 65 -9.82 4.58 -5.64
N MET A 66 -10.77 5.46 -5.37
CA MET A 66 -10.54 6.91 -5.42
C MET A 66 -9.67 7.42 -4.26
N VAL A 67 -9.88 6.92 -3.04
CA VAL A 67 -9.00 7.19 -1.90
C VAL A 67 -7.56 6.76 -2.20
N ARG A 68 -7.38 5.53 -2.72
CA ARG A 68 -6.06 5.02 -3.11
C ARG A 68 -5.41 5.88 -4.18
N CYS A 69 -6.16 6.26 -5.22
CA CYS A 69 -5.67 7.15 -6.27
C CYS A 69 -5.20 8.50 -5.68
N LEU A 70 -6.00 9.10 -4.79
CA LEU A 70 -5.65 10.34 -4.12
C LEU A 70 -4.38 10.21 -3.28
N ALA A 71 -4.26 9.13 -2.50
CA ALA A 71 -3.08 8.85 -1.70
C ALA A 71 -1.83 8.67 -2.57
N THR A 72 -1.93 7.97 -3.70
CA THR A 72 -0.83 7.82 -4.66
C THR A 72 -0.39 9.17 -5.23
N ILE A 73 -1.33 10.04 -5.61
CA ILE A 73 -0.99 11.36 -6.15
C ILE A 73 -0.40 12.25 -5.06
N ALA A 74 -0.99 12.26 -3.85
CA ALA A 74 -0.46 13.01 -2.72
C ALA A 74 0.98 12.61 -2.37
N LYS A 75 1.32 11.32 -2.41
CA LYS A 75 2.71 10.84 -2.26
C LYS A 75 3.63 11.44 -3.33
N ASN A 76 3.20 11.45 -4.60
CA ASN A 76 3.99 11.99 -5.71
C ASN A 76 4.22 13.50 -5.61
N GLU A 77 3.22 14.24 -5.07
CA GLU A 77 3.30 15.67 -4.78
C GLU A 77 3.98 15.98 -3.43
N ASN A 78 4.52 14.96 -2.75
CA ASN A 78 5.18 15.07 -1.43
C ASN A 78 4.28 15.62 -0.31
N ARG A 79 2.95 15.40 -0.42
CA ARG A 79 1.91 15.78 0.54
C ARG A 79 1.53 14.60 1.44
N LEU A 80 2.48 14.16 2.27
CA LEU A 80 2.28 13.03 3.20
C LEU A 80 1.27 13.34 4.31
N ASP A 81 1.05 14.63 4.60
CA ASP A 81 0.00 15.12 5.51
C ASP A 81 -1.39 14.65 5.07
N VAL A 82 -1.67 14.70 3.76
CA VAL A 82 -2.94 14.24 3.18
C VAL A 82 -3.07 12.73 3.31
N VAL A 83 -2.01 11.98 3.03
CA VAL A 83 -2.00 10.51 3.15
C VAL A 83 -2.26 10.10 4.60
N GLN A 84 -1.61 10.76 5.56
CA GLN A 84 -1.81 10.50 6.98
C GLN A 84 -3.24 10.84 7.42
N HIS A 85 -3.80 11.94 6.93
CA HIS A 85 -5.18 12.30 7.23
C HIS A 85 -6.18 11.29 6.64
N LEU A 86 -5.96 10.82 5.41
CA LEU A 86 -6.77 9.75 4.80
C LEU A 86 -6.76 8.49 5.66
N ARG A 87 -5.59 8.03 6.13
CA ARG A 87 -5.46 6.86 7.00
C ARG A 87 -6.18 7.00 8.35
N GLN A 88 -6.42 8.22 8.83
CA GLN A 88 -7.16 8.45 10.07
C GLN A 88 -8.68 8.32 9.89
N ILE A 89 -9.17 8.58 8.69
CA ILE A 89 -10.61 8.64 8.39
C ILE A 89 -11.11 7.44 7.58
N THR A 90 -10.21 6.67 6.97
CA THR A 90 -10.53 5.44 6.24
C THR A 90 -10.04 4.21 6.99
N PRO A 91 -10.65 3.04 6.79
CA PRO A 91 -10.16 1.81 7.38
C PRO A 91 -8.73 1.51 6.90
N ALA A 92 -8.03 0.67 7.66
CA ALA A 92 -6.71 0.21 7.27
C ALA A 92 -6.79 -0.54 5.94
N GLY A 93 -5.72 -0.49 5.13
CA GLY A 93 -5.69 -1.19 3.85
C GLY A 93 -6.31 -0.41 2.68
N THR A 94 -6.92 0.76 2.90
CA THR A 94 -7.55 1.56 1.83
C THR A 94 -6.56 2.44 1.06
N THR A 95 -5.58 3.04 1.74
CA THR A 95 -4.75 4.11 1.14
C THR A 95 -3.60 3.63 0.24
N GLY A 96 -3.26 2.35 0.29
CA GLY A 96 -2.08 1.81 -0.37
C GLY A 96 -0.81 1.93 0.48
N PRO A 97 0.31 1.37 -0.01
CA PRO A 97 1.59 1.38 0.71
C PRO A 97 2.20 2.80 0.76
N LEU A 98 2.97 3.10 1.80
CA LEU A 98 3.79 4.30 1.94
C LEU A 98 5.00 4.25 1.02
N LEU A 99 5.60 3.08 0.87
CA LEU A 99 6.70 2.82 -0.04
C LEU A 99 6.23 2.92 -1.51
N PRO A 100 7.17 3.13 -2.46
CA PRO A 100 6.83 3.15 -3.87
C PRO A 100 6.19 1.83 -4.31
N GLU A 101 5.02 1.90 -4.92
CA GLU A 101 4.18 0.75 -5.29
C GLU A 101 4.92 -0.28 -6.18
N ARG A 102 5.79 0.22 -7.07
CA ARG A 102 6.60 -0.61 -7.98
C ARG A 102 7.94 -1.08 -7.40
N LEU A 103 8.27 -0.67 -6.17
CA LEU A 103 9.51 -1.10 -5.50
C LEU A 103 9.52 -2.63 -5.40
N ASP A 104 10.60 -3.26 -5.87
CA ASP A 104 10.84 -4.70 -5.68
C ASP A 104 10.83 -5.02 -4.18
N VAL A 105 10.13 -6.08 -3.77
CA VAL A 105 10.05 -6.49 -2.36
C VAL A 105 11.43 -6.75 -1.73
N ARG A 106 12.45 -7.09 -2.53
CA ARG A 106 13.84 -7.24 -2.05
C ARG A 106 14.52 -5.93 -1.67
N LYS A 107 14.00 -4.82 -2.17
CA LYS A 107 14.52 -3.48 -1.90
C LYS A 107 13.79 -2.78 -0.75
N ILE A 108 12.79 -3.43 -0.14
CA ILE A 108 12.17 -2.94 1.08
C ILE A 108 13.24 -2.83 2.17
N PRO A 109 13.29 -1.74 2.96
CA PRO A 109 14.25 -1.59 4.04
C PRO A 109 14.26 -2.81 4.97
N SER A 110 15.46 -3.36 5.22
CA SER A 110 15.62 -4.63 5.95
C SER A 110 14.96 -4.65 7.35
N PRO A 111 14.99 -3.55 8.15
CA PRO A 111 14.28 -3.54 9.43
C PRO A 111 12.76 -3.69 9.24
N LEU A 112 12.19 -2.96 8.28
CA LEU A 112 10.74 -2.97 8.03
C LEU A 112 10.25 -4.35 7.57
N ILE A 113 10.89 -4.94 6.56
CA ILE A 113 10.46 -6.25 6.04
C ILE A 113 10.66 -7.35 7.08
N ARG A 114 11.72 -7.27 7.90
CA ARG A 114 11.98 -8.24 8.95
C ARG A 114 10.93 -8.15 10.05
N ASP A 115 10.60 -6.96 10.53
CA ASP A 115 9.65 -6.81 11.63
C ASP A 115 8.23 -7.21 11.20
N LEU A 116 7.85 -6.88 9.95
CA LEU A 116 6.61 -7.35 9.31
C LEU A 116 6.54 -8.88 9.27
N THR A 117 7.59 -9.52 8.75
CA THR A 117 7.63 -10.98 8.56
C THR A 117 7.72 -11.73 9.89
N ILE A 118 8.44 -11.20 10.89
CA ILE A 118 8.45 -11.75 12.24
C ILE A 118 7.06 -11.71 12.85
N THR A 119 6.33 -10.60 12.68
CA THR A 119 4.96 -10.46 13.20
C THR A 119 4.03 -11.53 12.60
N LEU A 120 4.10 -11.75 11.29
CA LEU A 120 3.34 -12.80 10.59
C LEU A 120 3.75 -14.23 10.99
N CYS A 121 5.01 -14.41 11.39
CA CYS A 121 5.51 -15.70 11.89
C CYS A 121 5.18 -15.95 13.36
N GLY A 122 4.48 -15.03 14.05
CA GLY A 122 3.98 -15.26 15.41
C GLY A 122 2.94 -16.38 15.49
N GLY A 123 2.27 -16.69 14.37
CA GLY A 123 1.32 -17.80 14.23
C GLY A 123 1.36 -18.41 12.82
N GLU A 124 0.19 -18.79 12.30
CA GLU A 124 0.02 -19.41 10.98
C GLU A 124 -0.27 -18.39 9.86
N GLU A 125 -0.33 -17.09 10.19
CA GLU A 125 -0.67 -16.00 9.27
C GLU A 125 0.27 -15.94 8.06
N TRP A 126 1.56 -16.20 8.28
CA TRP A 126 2.52 -16.23 7.19
C TRP A 126 2.22 -17.32 6.15
N GLN A 127 1.59 -18.43 6.54
CA GLN A 127 1.24 -19.53 5.64
C GLN A 127 0.15 -19.09 4.66
N LEU A 128 -0.85 -18.34 5.15
CA LEU A 128 -1.91 -17.75 4.31
C LEU A 128 -1.32 -16.79 3.27
N VAL A 129 -0.39 -15.92 3.71
CA VAL A 129 0.32 -15.00 2.82
C VAL A 129 1.16 -15.77 1.79
N ALA A 130 1.90 -16.79 2.23
CA ALA A 130 2.72 -17.61 1.35
C ALA A 130 1.89 -18.34 0.28
N GLU A 131 0.75 -18.93 0.67
CA GLU A 131 -0.17 -19.59 -0.26
C GLU A 131 -0.72 -18.60 -1.29
N LYS A 132 -1.15 -17.41 -0.87
CA LYS A 132 -1.60 -16.34 -1.78
C LYS A 132 -0.49 -15.84 -2.71
N LEU A 133 0.76 -15.90 -2.27
CA LEU A 133 1.92 -15.60 -3.11
C LEU A 133 2.28 -16.73 -4.07
N GLY A 134 1.62 -17.88 -3.98
CA GLY A 134 1.73 -19.00 -4.90
C GLY A 134 2.61 -20.15 -4.42
N LEU A 135 3.00 -20.19 -3.13
CA LEU A 135 3.70 -21.34 -2.60
C LEU A 135 2.75 -22.53 -2.47
N ARG A 136 3.26 -23.72 -2.78
CA ARG A 136 2.54 -24.97 -2.59
C ARG A 136 2.60 -25.41 -1.12
N PRO A 137 1.62 -26.18 -0.63
CA PRO A 137 1.61 -26.65 0.75
C PRO A 137 2.89 -27.42 1.19
N ASN A 138 3.53 -28.15 0.27
CA ASN A 138 4.79 -28.84 0.56
C ASN A 138 5.99 -27.88 0.70
N GLU A 139 6.00 -26.76 -0.04
CA GLU A 139 7.01 -25.71 0.09
C GLU A 139 6.84 -24.95 1.39
N ILE A 140 5.60 -24.58 1.75
CA ILE A 140 5.26 -23.97 3.04
C ILE A 140 5.72 -24.88 4.18
N ARG A 141 5.31 -26.15 4.17
CA ARG A 141 5.72 -27.13 5.20
C ARG A 141 7.24 -27.35 5.27
N TYR A 142 7.94 -27.19 4.15
CA TYR A 142 9.41 -27.29 4.14
C TYR A 142 10.04 -26.08 4.84
N LEU A 143 9.61 -24.86 4.51
CA LEU A 143 10.11 -23.63 5.12
C LEU A 143 9.81 -23.55 6.61
N ASP A 144 8.59 -23.90 7.01
CA ASP A 144 8.11 -23.94 8.39
C ASP A 144 9.05 -24.69 9.34
N LYS A 145 9.64 -25.80 8.85
CA LYS A 145 10.49 -26.68 9.65
C LYS A 145 11.99 -26.38 9.57
N ARG A 146 12.41 -25.50 8.66
CA ARG A 146 13.83 -25.37 8.27
C ARG A 146 14.38 -23.95 8.40
N THR A 147 13.54 -22.98 8.73
CA THR A 147 13.91 -21.57 8.70
C THR A 147 13.37 -20.85 9.93
N MET A 148 14.15 -19.90 10.45
CA MET A 148 13.75 -19.11 11.63
C MET A 148 12.65 -18.09 11.29
N ASN A 149 12.65 -17.59 10.06
CA ASN A 149 11.63 -16.69 9.55
C ASN A 149 11.15 -17.26 8.21
N PRO A 150 10.16 -18.17 8.22
CA PRO A 150 9.67 -18.77 6.99
C PRO A 150 8.96 -17.76 6.08
N CYS A 151 8.42 -16.67 6.61
CA CYS A 151 7.75 -15.65 5.81
C CYS A 151 8.73 -14.88 4.90
N ILE A 152 9.90 -14.47 5.41
CA ILE A 152 10.89 -13.78 4.58
C ILE A 152 11.44 -14.69 3.47
N GLU A 153 11.66 -15.97 3.79
CA GLU A 153 12.11 -16.96 2.80
C GLU A 153 11.02 -17.25 1.76
N ALA A 154 9.75 -17.31 2.17
CA ALA A 154 8.63 -17.43 1.25
C ALA A 154 8.56 -16.24 0.28
N LEU A 155 8.72 -15.00 0.76
CA LEU A 155 8.78 -13.81 -0.09
C LEU A 155 9.93 -13.87 -1.10
N VAL A 156 11.12 -14.26 -0.65
CA VAL A 156 12.32 -14.41 -1.50
C VAL A 156 12.10 -15.48 -2.56
N HIS A 157 11.50 -16.62 -2.19
CA HIS A 157 11.16 -17.73 -3.08
C HIS A 157 10.12 -17.32 -4.13
N SER A 158 9.00 -16.73 -3.71
CA SER A 158 7.98 -16.24 -4.64
C SER A 158 8.54 -15.19 -5.59
N ARG A 159 9.36 -14.26 -5.10
CA ARG A 159 9.99 -13.23 -5.93
C ARG A 159 10.94 -13.84 -6.96
N ASN A 160 11.64 -14.93 -6.61
CA ASN A 160 12.50 -15.64 -7.57
C ASN A 160 11.71 -16.30 -8.71
N GLN A 161 10.47 -16.71 -8.47
CA GLN A 161 9.62 -17.32 -9.49
C GLN A 161 8.91 -16.29 -10.36
N ARG A 162 8.48 -15.17 -9.75
CA ARG A 162 7.80 -14.06 -10.43
C ARG A 162 8.15 -12.75 -9.77
N PHE A 163 8.22 -11.67 -10.54
CA PHE A 163 8.43 -10.35 -9.95
C PHE A 163 7.29 -10.02 -8.96
N ILE A 164 7.67 -9.55 -7.77
CA ILE A 164 6.74 -9.08 -6.73
C ILE A 164 7.23 -7.70 -6.30
N ASN A 165 6.32 -6.74 -6.37
CA ASN A 165 6.52 -5.39 -5.89
C ASN A 165 5.75 -5.15 -4.58
N VAL A 166 6.00 -4.00 -3.96
CA VAL A 166 5.32 -3.58 -2.72
C VAL A 166 3.80 -3.57 -2.90
N ASP A 167 3.27 -3.10 -4.03
CA ASP A 167 1.81 -3.06 -4.25
C ASP A 167 1.18 -4.47 -4.24
N THR A 168 1.85 -5.44 -4.86
CA THR A 168 1.42 -6.84 -4.84
C THR A 168 1.41 -7.39 -3.43
N LEU A 169 2.48 -7.16 -2.66
CA LEU A 169 2.56 -7.61 -1.27
C LEU A 169 1.49 -6.94 -0.39
N TYR A 170 1.28 -5.64 -0.57
CA TYR A 170 0.24 -4.88 0.12
C TYR A 170 -1.15 -5.48 -0.14
N ASN A 171 -1.50 -5.70 -1.42
CA ASN A 171 -2.81 -6.26 -1.78
C ASN A 171 -3.02 -7.66 -1.21
N VAL A 172 -1.98 -8.51 -1.22
CA VAL A 172 -2.02 -9.84 -0.60
C VAL A 172 -2.26 -9.75 0.91
N LEU A 173 -1.59 -8.84 1.61
CA LEU A 173 -1.81 -8.65 3.05
C LEU A 173 -3.25 -8.21 3.35
N VAL A 174 -3.81 -7.28 2.56
CA VAL A 174 -5.21 -6.87 2.68
C VAL A 174 -6.16 -8.04 2.43
N GLU A 175 -5.95 -8.80 1.34
CA GLU A 175 -6.76 -9.99 1.02
C GLU A 175 -6.70 -11.08 2.09
N CYS A 176 -5.55 -11.23 2.75
CA CYS A 176 -5.37 -12.18 3.85
C CYS A 176 -5.97 -11.68 5.19
N GLY A 177 -6.55 -10.48 5.24
CA GLY A 177 -7.14 -9.93 6.46
C GLY A 177 -6.12 -9.23 7.38
N PHE A 178 -4.98 -8.79 6.83
CA PHE A 178 -3.93 -8.07 7.55
C PHE A 178 -3.74 -6.61 7.08
N PRO A 179 -4.82 -5.81 6.96
CA PRO A 179 -4.73 -4.45 6.42
C PRO A 179 -3.86 -3.52 7.27
N MET A 180 -3.81 -3.71 8.59
CA MET A 180 -2.94 -2.94 9.48
C MET A 180 -1.45 -3.19 9.21
N LEU A 181 -1.09 -4.43 8.85
CA LEU A 181 0.27 -4.78 8.47
C LEU A 181 0.59 -4.28 7.06
N ALA A 182 -0.40 -4.26 6.16
CA ALA A 182 -0.27 -3.68 4.83
C ALA A 182 0.08 -2.18 4.90
N ASP A 183 -0.57 -1.41 5.78
CA ASP A 183 -0.30 0.03 5.95
C ASP A 183 1.09 0.36 6.53
N LEU A 184 1.85 -0.64 7.03
CA LEU A 184 3.24 -0.46 7.45
C LEU A 184 4.22 -0.43 6.27
N LEU A 185 3.84 -1.04 5.14
CA LEU A 185 4.55 -0.91 3.86
C LEU A 185 4.35 0.50 3.31
#